data_AF-A0A923KXL1-F1
#
_entry.id   AF-A0A923KXL1-F1
#
_cell.length_a   1.000
_cell.length_b   1.000
_cell.length_c   1.000
_cell.angle_alpha   90.00
_cell.angle_beta   90.00
_cell.angle_gamma   90.00
#
_symmetry.space_group_name_H-M   'P 1'
#
loop_
_entity.id
_entity.type
_entity.pdbx_description
1 polymer ?
#
loop_
_entity_poly.entity_id
_entity_poly.type
_entity_poly.pdbx_seq_one_letter_code
_entity_poly.pdbx_strand_id
1 'polypeptide(L)'
;MLTRGCSCMNLRGTKMNREIIFRGKVINDNEWVEGFLIKTKRSTLIVKEFSDDGISVNIKLGYDVRPETVGQYTGRNDLEESRIFDGDILCDDESGRKFIVVWIEEECSFLLKEIGCDVYENTIDWAAIDEGDFLALYIVGNIHDNPELLEVQR
;
A
#
# COMPACT_ATOMS: atom_id res chain seq x y z
N MET A 1 -25.40 39.34 19.66
CA MET A 1 -24.92 38.03 20.16
C MET A 1 -25.51 36.98 19.23
N LEU A 2 -24.80 36.64 18.14
CA LEU A 2 -25.27 35.67 17.17
C LEU A 2 -24.65 34.32 17.52
N THR A 3 -25.47 33.40 18.02
CA THR A 3 -25.12 32.00 18.17
C THR A 3 -24.90 31.41 16.78
N ARG A 4 -23.63 31.25 16.37
CA ARG A 4 -23.29 30.48 15.17
C ARG A 4 -23.63 29.03 15.47
N GLY A 5 -24.71 28.56 14.85
CA GLY A 5 -25.10 27.15 14.85
C GLY A 5 -23.94 26.31 14.32
N CYS A 6 -23.57 25.28 15.09
CA CYS A 6 -22.70 24.23 14.62
C CYS A 6 -23.44 23.52 13.47
N SER A 7 -23.08 23.84 12.23
CA SER A 7 -23.54 23.11 11.06
C SER A 7 -22.93 21.72 11.16
N CYS A 8 -23.72 20.75 11.65
CA CYS A 8 -23.45 19.34 11.45
C CYS A 8 -23.15 19.13 9.96
N MET A 9 -21.89 18.82 9.64
CA MET A 9 -21.52 18.42 8.29
C MET A 9 -22.36 17.20 7.93
N ASN A 10 -23.20 17.35 6.92
CA ASN A 10 -23.88 16.25 6.28
C ASN A 10 -22.80 15.29 5.74
N LEU A 11 -22.58 14.16 6.43
CA LEU A 11 -21.83 13.01 5.93
C LEU A 11 -22.64 12.32 4.80
N ARG A 12 -23.00 13.07 3.77
CA ARG A 12 -23.56 12.51 2.54
C ARG A 12 -22.40 11.96 1.72
N GLY A 13 -22.10 10.68 1.92
CA GLY A 13 -21.40 9.87 0.91
C GLY A 13 -19.92 9.59 1.12
N THR A 14 -19.43 9.42 2.35
CA THR A 14 -18.13 8.75 2.53
C THR A 14 -18.33 7.24 2.34
N LYS A 15 -17.83 6.70 1.22
CA LYS A 15 -17.77 5.25 0.97
C LYS A 15 -16.90 4.62 2.08
N MET A 16 -17.54 4.06 3.10
CA MET A 16 -16.85 3.41 4.24
C MET A 16 -16.27 2.03 3.91
N ASN A 17 -16.19 1.65 2.63
CA ASN A 17 -15.68 0.36 2.18
C ASN A 17 -14.27 0.55 1.61
N ARG A 18 -13.27 0.31 2.46
CA ARG A 18 -11.88 0.11 2.04
C ARG A 18 -11.73 -1.28 1.44
N GLU A 19 -11.09 -1.38 0.28
CA GLU A 19 -10.73 -2.66 -0.30
C GLU A 19 -9.58 -3.30 0.49
N ILE A 20 -9.77 -4.55 0.91
CA ILE A 20 -8.79 -5.31 1.67
C ILE A 20 -8.16 -6.32 0.72
N ILE A 21 -7.13 -5.87 0.03
CA ILE A 21 -6.41 -6.65 -0.97
C ILE A 21 -4.95 -6.75 -0.53
N PHE A 22 -4.37 -7.92 -0.77
CA PHE A 22 -2.96 -8.21 -0.56
C PHE A 22 -2.33 -8.65 -1.88
N ARG A 23 -1.02 -8.49 -1.99
CA ARG A 23 -0.22 -9.09 -3.05
C ARG A 23 0.91 -9.94 -2.46
N GLY A 24 1.46 -10.85 -3.25
CA GLY A 24 2.67 -11.61 -2.89
C GLY A 24 3.30 -12.28 -4.10
N LYS A 25 4.60 -12.58 -4.05
CA LYS A 25 5.28 -13.35 -5.09
C LYS A 25 5.08 -14.85 -4.92
N VAL A 26 4.65 -15.51 -5.98
CA VAL A 26 4.47 -16.96 -6.02
C VAL A 26 5.83 -17.65 -5.88
N ILE A 27 5.92 -18.66 -5.00
CA ILE A 27 7.21 -19.29 -4.62
C ILE A 27 8.02 -19.77 -5.83
N ASN A 28 7.35 -20.38 -6.81
CA ASN A 28 8.00 -21.08 -7.94
C ASN A 28 7.98 -20.31 -9.27
N ASP A 29 7.13 -19.29 -9.40
CA ASP A 29 6.94 -18.54 -10.65
C ASP A 29 7.58 -17.16 -10.59
N ASN A 30 7.86 -16.65 -9.37
CA ASN A 30 8.33 -15.29 -9.11
C ASN A 30 7.38 -14.17 -9.61
N GLU A 31 6.23 -14.55 -10.18
CA GLU A 31 5.14 -13.66 -10.56
C GLU A 31 4.39 -13.13 -9.34
N TRP A 32 3.89 -11.90 -9.47
CA TRP A 32 3.01 -11.29 -8.48
C TRP A 32 1.57 -11.77 -8.64
N VAL A 33 0.94 -12.06 -7.51
CA VAL A 33 -0.48 -12.34 -7.46
C VAL A 33 -1.14 -11.49 -6.41
N GLU A 34 -2.37 -11.07 -6.69
CA GLU A 34 -3.17 -10.26 -5.78
C GLU A 34 -4.48 -10.95 -5.41
N GLY A 35 -4.98 -10.65 -4.22
CA GLY A 35 -6.23 -11.18 -3.70
C GLY A 35 -6.28 -11.17 -2.18
N PHE A 36 -6.96 -12.16 -1.63
CA PHE A 36 -7.17 -12.32 -0.20
C PHE A 36 -6.06 -13.15 0.43
N LEU A 37 -5.45 -12.62 1.50
CA LEU A 37 -4.40 -13.29 2.24
C LEU A 37 -4.96 -14.35 3.17
N ILE A 38 -4.44 -15.57 3.07
CA ILE A 38 -4.69 -16.65 4.02
C ILE A 38 -3.35 -17.11 4.59
N LYS A 39 -3.16 -16.89 5.89
CA LYS A 39 -2.00 -17.37 6.63
C LYS A 39 -2.37 -18.62 7.42
N THR A 40 -1.74 -19.74 7.10
CA THR A 40 -1.88 -20.99 7.85
C THR A 40 -0.62 -21.25 8.67
N LYS A 41 -0.62 -22.33 9.47
CA LYS A 41 0.60 -22.76 10.18
C LYS A 41 1.73 -23.22 9.26
N ARG A 42 1.43 -23.54 8.00
CA ARG A 42 2.37 -24.20 7.07
C ARG A 42 2.68 -23.37 5.83
N SER A 43 1.78 -22.47 5.44
CA SER A 43 1.89 -21.72 4.19
C SER A 43 1.20 -20.37 4.29
N THR A 44 1.60 -19.48 3.39
CA THR A 44 0.95 -18.19 3.13
C THR A 44 0.42 -18.24 1.70
N LEU A 45 -0.87 -17.97 1.55
CA LEU A 45 -1.60 -18.09 0.30
C LEU A 45 -2.23 -16.75 -0.08
N ILE A 46 -2.26 -16.46 -1.37
CA ILE A 46 -3.14 -15.43 -1.95
C ILE A 46 -4.23 -16.14 -2.75
N VAL A 47 -5.48 -15.78 -2.53
CA VAL A 47 -6.63 -16.34 -3.26
C VAL A 47 -7.40 -15.22 -3.95
N LYS A 48 -7.71 -15.39 -5.24
CA LYS A 48 -8.37 -14.36 -6.04
C LYS A 48 -9.86 -14.24 -5.76
N GLU A 49 -10.52 -15.36 -5.48
CA GLU A 49 -11.99 -15.44 -5.40
C GLU A 49 -12.43 -16.34 -4.24
N PHE A 50 -13.53 -15.96 -3.61
CA PHE A 50 -14.30 -16.83 -2.73
C PHE A 50 -15.26 -17.67 -3.57
N SER A 51 -15.73 -18.80 -3.03
CA SER A 51 -16.85 -19.51 -3.66
C SER A 51 -18.13 -18.66 -3.64
N ASP A 52 -19.11 -19.05 -4.45
CA ASP A 52 -20.40 -18.36 -4.61
C ASP A 52 -21.17 -18.17 -3.29
N ASP A 53 -20.85 -18.95 -2.25
CA ASP A 53 -21.41 -18.80 -0.91
C ASP A 53 -20.84 -17.60 -0.12
N GLY A 54 -19.79 -16.95 -0.66
CA GLY A 54 -19.10 -15.80 -0.08
C GLY A 54 -18.34 -16.09 1.21
N ILE A 55 -18.26 -17.36 1.64
CA ILE A 55 -17.72 -17.76 2.94
C ILE A 55 -16.59 -18.76 2.75
N SER A 56 -16.77 -19.72 1.83
CA SER A 56 -15.79 -20.77 1.64
C SER A 56 -14.71 -20.32 0.66
N VAL A 57 -13.51 -20.85 0.88
CA VAL A 57 -12.38 -20.65 -0.03
C VAL A 57 -11.90 -22.00 -0.48
N ASN A 58 -11.84 -22.20 -1.80
CA ASN A 58 -11.13 -23.34 -2.34
C ASN A 58 -9.62 -23.07 -2.28
N ILE A 59 -9.01 -23.41 -1.16
CA ILE A 59 -7.57 -23.23 -0.91
C ILE A 59 -6.67 -23.91 -1.96
N LYS A 60 -7.19 -24.90 -2.72
CA LYS A 60 -6.42 -25.52 -3.82
C LYS A 60 -6.26 -24.60 -5.03
N LEU A 61 -7.07 -23.54 -5.12
CA LEU A 61 -6.97 -22.49 -6.13
C LEU A 61 -6.17 -21.28 -5.61
N GLY A 62 -5.66 -21.36 -4.38
CA GLY A 62 -4.74 -20.37 -3.83
C GLY A 62 -3.33 -20.53 -4.37
N TYR A 63 -2.62 -19.42 -4.43
CA TYR A 63 -1.22 -19.37 -4.83
C TYR A 63 -0.36 -19.35 -3.57
N ASP A 64 0.53 -20.33 -3.41
CA ASP A 64 1.54 -20.27 -2.34
C ASP A 64 2.54 -19.16 -2.66
N VAL A 65 2.60 -18.17 -1.77
CA VAL A 65 3.46 -16.99 -1.90
C VAL A 65 4.54 -16.96 -0.82
N ARG A 66 5.64 -16.28 -1.13
CA ARG A 66 6.72 -16.01 -0.18
C ARG A 66 6.20 -15.05 0.91
N PRO A 67 6.15 -15.47 2.19
CA PRO A 67 5.57 -14.66 3.26
C PRO A 67 6.18 -13.26 3.39
N GLU A 68 7.48 -13.13 3.12
CA GLU A 68 8.25 -11.88 3.20
C GLU A 68 7.93 -10.89 2.07
N THR A 69 7.22 -11.33 1.02
CA THR A 69 6.80 -10.47 -0.10
C THR A 69 5.36 -10.01 0.02
N VAL A 70 4.67 -10.40 1.09
CA VAL A 70 3.27 -10.05 1.27
C VAL A 70 3.14 -8.58 1.63
N GLY A 71 2.49 -7.82 0.75
CA GLY A 71 2.18 -6.42 0.97
C GLY A 71 0.67 -6.17 0.93
N GLN A 72 0.18 -5.30 1.81
CA GLN A 72 -1.22 -4.89 1.81
C GLN A 72 -1.43 -3.66 0.93
N TYR A 73 -2.55 -3.63 0.19
CA TYR A 73 -2.98 -2.45 -0.54
C TYR A 73 -3.26 -1.30 0.44
N THR A 74 -2.69 -0.13 0.19
CA THR A 74 -2.85 1.07 1.03
C THR A 74 -4.25 1.66 0.98
N GLY A 75 -5.02 1.37 -0.08
CA GLY A 75 -6.28 2.06 -0.37
C GLY A 75 -6.12 3.26 -1.31
N ARG A 76 -4.90 3.53 -1.79
CA ARG A 76 -4.58 4.61 -2.73
C ARG A 76 -3.96 4.08 -4.01
N ASN A 77 -4.30 4.71 -5.12
CA ASN A 77 -3.63 4.51 -6.39
C ASN A 77 -2.57 5.60 -6.61
N ASP A 78 -1.57 5.30 -7.43
CA ASP A 78 -0.64 6.28 -7.95
C ASP A 78 -1.26 7.09 -9.11
N LEU A 79 -0.47 7.98 -9.72
CA LEU A 79 -0.93 8.81 -10.84
C LEU A 79 -1.32 8.03 -12.10
N GLU A 80 -0.87 6.79 -12.26
CA GLU A 80 -1.22 5.92 -13.38
C GLU A 80 -2.40 4.98 -13.03
N GLU A 81 -3.10 5.24 -11.92
CA GLU A 81 -4.18 4.42 -11.38
C GLU A 81 -3.74 3.00 -10.95
N SER A 82 -2.44 2.80 -10.74
CA SER A 82 -1.89 1.56 -10.20
C SER A 82 -2.02 1.54 -8.68
N ARG A 83 -2.48 0.41 -8.13
CA ARG A 83 -2.67 0.25 -6.69
C ARG A 83 -1.32 0.28 -5.96
N ILE A 84 -1.22 1.12 -4.93
CA ILE A 84 -0.02 1.24 -4.10
C ILE A 84 -0.12 0.25 -2.94
N PHE A 85 0.89 -0.60 -2.79
CA PHE A 85 1.01 -1.59 -1.73
C PHE A 85 2.18 -1.26 -0.80
N ASP A 86 2.17 -1.87 0.38
CA ASP A 86 3.33 -1.93 1.27
C ASP A 86 4.59 -2.39 0.51
N GLY A 87 5.70 -1.68 0.73
CA GLY A 87 6.98 -1.92 0.06
C GLY A 87 7.09 -1.40 -1.38
N ASP A 88 6.08 -0.73 -1.93
CA ASP A 88 6.25 0.00 -3.20
C ASP A 88 7.20 1.18 -3.04
N ILE A 89 7.92 1.47 -4.12
CA ILE A 89 8.82 2.61 -4.25
C ILE A 89 8.16 3.61 -5.18
N LEU A 90 7.88 4.80 -4.66
CA LEU A 90 7.28 5.90 -5.41
C LEU A 90 8.37 6.91 -5.79
N CYS A 91 8.22 7.53 -6.95
CA CYS A 91 9.02 8.67 -7.37
C CYS A 91 8.11 9.88 -7.56
N ASP A 92 8.54 11.03 -7.07
CA ASP A 92 7.94 12.31 -7.43
C ASP A 92 8.49 12.77 -8.78
N ASP A 93 7.60 13.03 -9.75
CA ASP A 93 7.98 13.44 -11.11
C ASP A 93 8.69 14.80 -11.13
N GLU A 94 8.35 15.71 -10.21
CA GLU A 94 8.92 17.05 -10.18
C GLU A 94 10.32 17.07 -9.55
N SER A 95 10.48 16.50 -8.35
CA SER A 95 11.75 16.56 -7.61
C SER A 95 12.69 15.38 -7.87
N GLY A 96 12.19 14.27 -8.42
CA GLY A 96 12.93 13.01 -8.55
C GLY A 96 13.19 12.32 -7.20
N ARG A 97 12.62 12.83 -6.10
CA ARG A 97 12.72 12.19 -4.78
C ARG A 97 12.00 10.85 -4.81
N LYS A 98 12.58 9.87 -4.13
CA LYS A 98 12.01 8.52 -4.02
C LYS A 98 11.60 8.22 -2.59
N PHE A 99 10.52 7.47 -2.45
CA PHE A 99 9.93 7.12 -1.18
C PHE A 99 9.58 5.64 -1.15
N ILE A 100 9.76 4.99 0.00
CA ILE A 100 9.23 3.65 0.25
C ILE A 100 7.92 3.79 1.02
N VAL A 101 6.90 3.08 0.57
CA VAL A 101 5.66 2.92 1.31
C VAL A 101 5.88 1.93 2.45
N VAL A 102 5.65 2.35 3.69
CA VAL A 102 5.88 1.53 4.88
C VAL A 102 4.71 1.65 5.86
N TRP A 103 4.33 0.52 6.47
CA TRP A 103 3.44 0.54 7.65
C TRP A 103 4.23 0.93 8.90
N ILE A 104 3.77 1.97 9.61
CA ILE A 104 4.34 2.39 10.89
C ILE A 104 3.36 2.04 12.01
N GLU A 105 3.78 1.14 12.91
CA GLU A 105 2.92 0.61 13.98
C GLU A 105 2.49 1.70 14.97
N GLU A 106 3.42 2.59 15.32
CA GLU A 106 3.19 3.69 16.27
C GLU A 106 2.12 4.67 15.76
N GLU A 107 2.06 4.89 14.44
CA GLU A 107 1.12 5.80 13.79
C GLU A 107 -0.13 5.08 13.27
N CYS A 108 -0.14 3.74 13.29
CA CYS A 108 -1.23 2.91 12.78
C CYS A 108 -1.62 3.29 11.33
N SER A 109 -0.64 3.64 10.50
CA SER A 109 -0.84 4.17 9.15
C SER A 109 0.27 3.76 8.18
N PHE A 110 -0.04 3.78 6.89
CA PHE A 110 0.96 3.72 5.83
C PHE A 110 1.54 5.11 5.61
N LEU A 111 2.86 5.25 5.68
CA LEU A 111 3.58 6.50 5.45
C LEU A 111 4.60 6.35 4.31
N LEU A 112 5.06 7.47 3.78
CA LEU A 112 6.12 7.53 2.78
C LEU A 112 7.45 7.85 3.45
N LYS A 113 8.38 6.90 3.47
CA LYS A 113 9.73 7.11 3.98
C LYS A 113 10.66 7.51 2.83
N GLU A 114 11.25 8.70 2.91
CA GLU A 114 12.21 9.15 1.88
C GLU A 114 13.47 8.28 1.84
N ILE A 115 13.90 7.92 0.63
CA ILE A 115 15.11 7.15 0.38
C ILE A 115 16.31 8.10 0.35
N GLY A 116 17.38 7.73 1.06
CA GLY A 116 18.66 8.44 1.02
C GLY A 116 18.76 9.69 1.90
N CYS A 117 17.79 9.90 2.79
CA CYS A 117 17.86 10.95 3.81
C CYS A 117 18.04 10.33 5.20
N ASP A 118 19.22 10.54 5.80
CA ASP A 118 19.62 9.95 7.09
C ASP A 118 18.97 10.62 8.32
N VAL A 119 18.07 11.59 8.13
CA VAL A 119 17.33 12.19 9.25
C VAL A 119 16.23 11.22 9.68
N TYR A 120 16.23 10.86 10.97
CA TYR A 120 15.37 9.83 11.58
C TYR A 120 13.85 10.11 11.53
N GLU A 121 13.40 11.16 10.84
CA GLU A 121 12.01 11.65 10.82
C GLU A 121 11.50 12.04 9.41
N ASN A 122 12.06 11.47 8.33
CA ASN A 122 11.58 11.78 6.96
C ASN A 122 10.44 10.87 6.50
N THR A 123 9.39 10.77 7.31
CA THR A 123 8.13 10.14 6.90
C THR A 123 7.12 11.21 6.56
N ILE A 124 6.51 11.12 5.38
CA ILE A 124 5.43 12.00 4.94
C ILE A 124 4.12 11.23 5.08
N ASP A 125 3.15 11.86 5.75
CA ASP A 125 1.77 11.38 5.79
C ASP A 125 1.07 11.74 4.47
N TRP A 126 0.29 10.81 3.94
CA TRP A 126 -0.57 11.03 2.79
C TRP A 126 -1.51 12.23 2.94
N ALA A 127 -1.96 12.56 4.16
CA ALA A 127 -2.78 13.74 4.42
C ALA A 127 -2.03 15.04 4.10
N ALA A 128 -0.72 15.10 4.34
CA ALA A 128 0.09 16.27 4.00
C ALA A 128 0.18 16.48 2.47
N ILE A 129 0.20 15.38 1.72
CA ILE A 129 0.20 15.38 0.25
C ILE A 129 -1.14 15.90 -0.29
N ASP A 130 -2.25 15.43 0.28
CA ASP A 130 -3.59 15.87 -0.12
C ASP A 130 -3.87 17.36 0.21
N GLU A 131 -3.20 17.93 1.21
CA GLU A 131 -3.44 19.29 1.71
C GLU A 131 -2.51 20.39 1.16
N GLY A 132 -1.42 20.04 0.44
CA GLY A 132 -0.56 21.07 -0.16
C GLY A 132 0.85 20.68 -0.57
N ASP A 133 1.35 19.50 -0.18
CA ASP A 133 2.57 18.93 -0.75
C ASP A 133 2.20 18.25 -2.07
N PHE A 134 2.14 19.01 -3.17
CA PHE A 134 1.82 18.52 -4.53
C PHE A 134 2.85 17.52 -5.07
N LEU A 135 3.00 16.34 -4.45
CA LEU A 135 3.86 15.28 -4.96
C LEU A 135 3.16 14.54 -6.09
N ALA A 136 3.77 14.54 -7.26
CA ALA A 136 3.30 13.83 -8.43
C ALA A 136 3.85 12.39 -8.41
N LEU A 137 3.28 11.54 -7.54
CA LEU A 137 3.83 10.22 -7.23
C LEU A 137 3.38 9.13 -8.21
N TYR A 138 4.35 8.42 -8.78
CA TYR A 138 4.13 7.20 -9.55
C TYR A 138 5.02 6.05 -9.04
N ILE A 139 4.56 4.82 -9.18
CA ILE A 139 5.32 3.63 -8.78
C ILE A 139 6.49 3.41 -9.75
N VAL A 140 7.71 3.30 -9.22
CA VAL A 140 8.93 3.00 -10.00
C VAL A 140 9.50 1.60 -9.73
N GLY A 141 8.97 0.89 -8.75
CA GLY A 141 9.41 -0.43 -8.38
C GLY A 141 8.94 -0.83 -6.99
N ASN A 142 9.48 -1.91 -6.45
CA ASN A 142 9.23 -2.33 -5.08
C ASN A 142 10.51 -2.90 -4.44
N ILE A 143 10.54 -3.00 -3.11
CA ILE A 143 11.72 -3.46 -2.35
C ILE A 143 12.17 -4.90 -2.68
N HIS A 144 11.32 -5.71 -3.31
CA HIS A 144 11.61 -7.12 -3.61
C HIS A 144 12.10 -7.35 -5.05
N ASP A 145 11.67 -6.54 -6.01
CA ASP A 145 12.13 -6.59 -7.41
C ASP A 145 13.25 -5.61 -7.70
N ASN A 146 13.26 -4.47 -6.99
CA ASN A 146 14.12 -3.34 -7.27
C ASN A 146 14.93 -2.90 -6.05
N PRO A 147 15.68 -3.80 -5.38
CA PRO A 147 16.50 -3.43 -4.23
C PRO A 147 17.56 -2.36 -4.58
N GLU A 148 18.01 -2.30 -5.84
CA GLU A 148 18.95 -1.28 -6.33
C GLU A 148 18.40 0.15 -6.24
N LEU A 149 17.07 0.34 -6.21
CA LEU A 149 16.47 1.67 -6.06
C LEU A 149 16.59 2.22 -4.63
N LEU A 150 16.98 1.38 -3.68
CA LEU A 150 17.21 1.77 -2.28
C LEU A 150 18.64 2.26 -2.01
N GLU A 151 19.55 2.04 -2.96
CA GLU A 151 20.94 2.45 -2.83
C GLU A 151 21.08 3.95 -3.15
N VAL A 152 21.71 4.70 -2.23
CA VAL A 152 22.05 6.10 -2.48
C VAL A 152 23.26 6.13 -3.41
N GLN A 153 23.11 6.70 -4.61
CA GLN A 153 24.25 6.97 -5.47
C GLN A 153 25.19 7.94 -4.75
N ARG A 154 26.39 7.46 -4.41
CA ARG A 154 27.46 8.24 -3.77
C ARG A 154 28.23 9.07 -4.76
#